data_AF-A0A7S1PBQ4-F1
#
_entry.id   AF-A0A7S1PBQ4-F1
#
_cell.length_a   1.000
_cell.length_b   1.000
_cell.length_c   1.000
_cell.angle_alpha   90.00
_cell.angle_beta   90.00
_cell.angle_gamma   90.00
#
_symmetry.space_group_name_H-M   'P 1'
#
loop_
_entity.id
_entity.type
_entity.pdbx_description
1 polymer ?
#
loop_
_entity_poly.entity_id
_entity_poly.type
_entity_poly.pdbx_seq_one_letter_code
_entity_poly.pdbx_strand_id
1 'polypeptide(L)'
;EGHEGFVCNRCRAGFSRQTPQQPCAPCAPLWQIAVVNVLLAVATLMAFFILTALAKRGAASPRAEVPSQLTKIGLSHITAVCGLAFVVFDESIWGDQIASLVGPFFAWDGGVPQSYQVWECVLRHDKCVLYRHAMWLALPLLWLTIAPLVASGIDRARRSFKPRRRIGNDDSISLATDSYLRSLSAPPSVTDGKREEAAAKGPYQRSVTFQEDSRAEPVTPPSCQHSFVQRNSSRWRQLFDDRGTMMVVVLTLIHPTVTKSMLALLQCRPYPFVDTVIPIAEGESVSLLSTDPADVMRRRMDLDSDVICGSAEHVPFLWIAVAGLSLWTLAPVVCGVAFLWRHRDGLQDPHTRRRVGFLYAGYRKPYVFWDAVLAMRRVLVLLIAQQATAQPRQQLLGWTVVAAVCVALQLTVWPFDRGSMDILNRTELRGLLVWLMSLFVMQ
;
A
#
# COMPACT_ATOMS: atom_id res chain seq x y z
N GLU A 1 -28.76 20.62 -10.15
CA GLU A 1 -28.02 21.87 -10.44
C GLU A 1 -26.52 21.57 -10.45
N GLY A 2 -25.70 22.26 -11.25
CA GLY A 2 -24.24 22.04 -11.27
C GLY A 2 -23.74 20.83 -12.07
N HIS A 3 -24.60 20.15 -12.83
CA HIS A 3 -24.24 19.05 -13.73
C HIS A 3 -24.17 19.53 -15.19
N GLU A 4 -23.28 18.92 -15.98
CA GLU A 4 -23.12 19.15 -17.42
C GLU A 4 -22.82 17.83 -18.15
N GLY A 5 -22.86 17.86 -19.49
CA GLY A 5 -22.59 16.69 -20.34
C GLY A 5 -23.84 15.90 -20.73
N PHE A 6 -23.64 14.95 -21.65
CA PHE A 6 -24.67 14.16 -22.34
C PHE A 6 -25.68 13.44 -21.43
N VAL A 7 -25.29 13.15 -20.19
CA VAL A 7 -26.09 12.45 -19.17
C VAL A 7 -25.90 13.04 -17.77
N CYS A 8 -25.62 14.35 -17.68
CA CYS A 8 -25.34 15.03 -16.40
C CYS A 8 -24.22 14.35 -15.59
N ASN A 9 -23.25 13.72 -16.25
CA ASN A 9 -22.18 12.96 -15.63
C ASN A 9 -20.94 13.79 -15.28
N ARG A 10 -20.81 15.00 -15.83
CA ARG A 10 -19.75 15.95 -15.49
C ARG A 10 -20.28 17.02 -14.55
N CYS A 11 -19.41 17.60 -13.73
CA CYS A 11 -19.76 18.76 -12.91
C CYS A 11 -19.38 20.05 -13.62
N ARG A 12 -20.29 21.02 -13.62
CA ARG A 12 -20.05 22.37 -14.15
C ARG A 12 -18.90 23.05 -13.41
N ALA A 13 -18.24 24.02 -14.06
CA ALA A 13 -17.19 24.81 -13.43
C ALA A 13 -17.66 25.39 -12.08
N GLY A 14 -16.85 25.21 -11.03
CA GLY A 14 -17.22 25.58 -9.65
C GLY A 14 -17.98 24.50 -8.87
N PHE A 15 -18.20 23.32 -9.45
CA PHE A 15 -18.77 22.16 -8.77
C PHE A 15 -17.84 20.94 -8.85
N SER A 16 -17.90 20.06 -7.85
CA SER A 16 -17.13 18.81 -7.79
C SER A 16 -17.93 17.70 -7.12
N ARG A 17 -17.55 16.44 -7.39
CA ARG A 17 -18.08 15.29 -6.65
C ARG A 17 -17.11 14.88 -5.55
N GLN A 18 -17.63 14.45 -4.41
CA GLN A 18 -16.81 13.80 -3.38
C GLN A 18 -16.61 12.31 -3.67
N THR A 19 -17.60 11.65 -4.30
CA THR A 19 -17.49 10.28 -4.82
C THR A 19 -18.14 10.20 -6.22
N PRO A 20 -17.80 9.21 -7.07
CA PRO A 20 -18.37 9.10 -8.43
C PRO A 20 -19.91 9.07 -8.48
N GLN A 21 -20.53 8.63 -7.38
CA GLN A 21 -21.98 8.38 -7.27
C GLN A 21 -22.73 9.49 -6.53
N GLN A 22 -22.04 10.43 -5.90
CA GLN A 22 -22.70 11.56 -5.25
C GLN A 22 -23.00 12.70 -6.25
N PRO A 23 -24.06 13.48 -6.00
CA PRO A 23 -24.39 14.64 -6.82
C PRO A 23 -23.25 15.68 -6.78
N CYS A 24 -23.19 16.52 -7.82
CA CYS A 24 -22.21 17.60 -7.89
C CYS A 24 -22.51 18.65 -6.81
N ALA A 25 -21.55 18.92 -5.93
CA ALA A 25 -21.63 19.92 -4.89
C ALA A 25 -20.74 21.14 -5.23
N PRO A 26 -21.09 22.35 -4.76
CA PRO A 26 -20.26 23.53 -5.00
C PRO A 26 -18.85 23.35 -4.40
N CYS A 27 -17.85 23.89 -5.09
CA CYS A 27 -16.46 23.84 -4.65
C CYS A 27 -16.27 24.62 -3.34
N ALA A 28 -15.59 24.00 -2.39
CA ALA A 28 -15.14 24.65 -1.16
C ALA A 28 -14.10 25.75 -1.47
N PRO A 29 -13.92 26.74 -0.59
CA PRO A 29 -12.85 27.73 -0.75
C PRO A 29 -11.47 27.06 -0.78
N LEU A 30 -10.55 27.63 -1.57
CA LEU A 30 -9.22 27.06 -1.84
C LEU A 30 -8.44 26.71 -0.56
N TRP A 31 -8.57 27.50 0.50
CA TRP A 31 -7.89 27.24 1.77
C TRP A 31 -8.38 25.95 2.44
N GLN A 32 -9.68 25.64 2.38
CA GLN A 32 -10.22 24.40 2.94
C GLN A 32 -9.70 23.20 2.16
N ILE A 33 -9.70 23.31 0.83
CA ILE A 33 -9.15 22.27 -0.05
C ILE A 33 -7.68 22.04 0.28
N ALA A 34 -6.87 23.10 0.38
CA ALA A 34 -5.45 22.98 0.72
C ALA A 34 -5.24 22.34 2.10
N VAL A 35 -5.96 22.79 3.13
CA VAL A 35 -5.86 22.25 4.50
C VAL A 35 -6.22 20.76 4.54
N VAL A 36 -7.34 20.36 3.93
CA VAL A 36 -7.76 18.95 3.90
C VAL A 36 -6.70 18.07 3.24
N ASN A 37 -6.11 18.51 2.13
CA ASN A 37 -5.10 17.72 1.43
C ASN A 37 -3.77 17.64 2.19
N VAL A 38 -3.36 18.71 2.86
CA VAL A 38 -2.20 18.67 3.77
C VAL A 38 -2.45 17.69 4.91
N LEU A 39 -3.65 17.69 5.51
CA LEU A 39 -4.01 16.75 6.57
C LEU A 39 -3.99 15.29 6.07
N LEU A 40 -4.53 15.01 4.88
CA LEU A 40 -4.47 13.68 4.27
C LEU A 40 -3.03 13.25 3.96
N ALA A 41 -2.19 14.15 3.46
CA ALA A 41 -0.77 13.89 3.22
C ALA A 41 0.01 13.60 4.52
N VAL A 42 -0.31 14.31 5.61
CA VAL A 42 0.28 14.04 6.94
C VAL A 42 -0.21 12.70 7.49
N ALA A 43 -1.51 12.42 7.40
CA ALA A 43 -2.09 11.16 7.86
C ALA A 43 -1.50 9.95 7.13
N THR A 44 -1.28 10.06 5.82
CA THR A 44 -0.65 9.01 5.00
C THR A 44 0.81 8.80 5.35
N LEU A 45 1.59 9.86 5.54
CA LEU A 45 2.95 9.77 6.07
C LEU A 45 2.98 9.08 7.43
N MET A 46 2.12 9.50 8.35
CA MET A 46 2.00 8.89 9.68
C MET A 46 1.66 7.40 9.57
N ALA A 47 0.73 7.00 8.71
CA ALA A 47 0.41 5.61 8.45
C ALA A 47 1.64 4.83 7.93
N PHE A 48 2.38 5.36 6.96
CA PHE A 48 3.62 4.72 6.48
C PHE A 48 4.64 4.53 7.61
N PHE A 49 4.84 5.53 8.47
CA PHE A 49 5.77 5.44 9.59
C PHE A 49 5.31 4.43 10.64
N ILE A 50 4.03 4.45 11.02
CA ILE A 50 3.45 3.52 11.99
C ILE A 50 3.56 2.09 11.48
N LEU A 51 3.12 1.82 10.25
CA LEU A 51 3.20 0.48 9.66
C LEU A 51 4.65 0.01 9.50
N THR A 52 5.57 0.89 9.09
CA THR A 52 6.99 0.56 9.01
C THR A 52 7.57 0.24 10.39
N ALA A 53 7.18 0.97 11.43
CA ALA A 53 7.60 0.71 12.80
C ALA A 53 7.07 -0.63 13.31
N LEU A 54 5.79 -0.94 13.05
CA LEU A 54 5.17 -2.23 13.38
C LEU A 54 5.85 -3.37 12.62
N ALA A 55 6.11 -3.21 11.32
CA ALA A 55 6.80 -4.20 10.50
C ALA A 55 8.22 -4.48 11.00
N LYS A 56 8.99 -3.44 11.33
CA LYS A 56 10.35 -3.59 11.87
C LYS A 56 10.34 -4.26 13.25
N ARG A 57 9.36 -3.94 14.11
CA ARG A 57 9.20 -4.59 15.42
C ARG A 57 8.82 -6.08 15.26
N GLY A 58 7.90 -6.40 14.35
CA GLY A 58 7.52 -7.78 14.04
C GLY A 58 8.65 -8.60 13.42
N ALA A 59 9.51 -7.96 12.63
CA ALA A 59 10.72 -8.61 12.13
C ALA A 59 11.73 -8.93 13.24
N ALA A 60 11.80 -8.13 14.30
CA ALA A 60 12.75 -8.30 15.40
C ALA A 60 12.29 -9.27 16.49
N SER A 61 10.98 -9.40 16.73
CA SER A 61 10.44 -10.26 17.78
C SER A 61 9.25 -11.07 17.28
N PRO A 62 9.23 -12.41 17.48
CA PRO A 62 8.12 -13.27 17.03
C PRO A 62 6.79 -12.90 17.67
N ARG A 63 6.75 -12.38 18.92
CA ARG A 63 5.49 -11.94 19.55
C ARG A 63 4.97 -10.62 18.99
N ALA A 64 5.84 -9.81 18.39
CA ALA A 64 5.50 -8.48 17.88
C ALA A 64 4.99 -8.49 16.43
N GLU A 65 4.90 -9.66 15.78
CA GLU A 65 4.42 -9.77 14.40
C GLU A 65 2.89 -9.69 14.29
N VAL A 66 2.16 -10.07 15.37
CA VAL A 66 0.69 -10.12 15.41
C VAL A 66 0.03 -8.80 14.98
N PRO A 67 0.38 -7.62 15.52
CA PRO A 67 -0.28 -6.36 15.13
C PRO A 67 -0.07 -6.02 13.65
N SER A 68 1.11 -6.31 13.10
CA SER A 68 1.40 -6.02 11.70
C SER A 68 0.55 -6.88 10.75
N GLN A 69 0.34 -8.14 11.10
CA GLN A 69 -0.50 -9.06 10.32
C GLN A 69 -1.99 -8.75 10.48
N LEU A 70 -2.44 -8.40 11.69
CA LEU A 70 -3.82 -7.95 11.91
C LEU A 70 -4.14 -6.70 11.08
N THR A 71 -3.21 -5.74 10.96
CA THR A 71 -3.44 -4.57 10.10
C THR A 71 -3.58 -4.96 8.63
N LYS A 72 -2.80 -5.92 8.12
CA LYS A 72 -2.92 -6.40 6.74
C LYS A 72 -4.27 -7.07 6.47
N ILE A 73 -4.69 -7.94 7.40
CA ILE A 73 -6.01 -8.58 7.39
C ILE A 73 -7.10 -7.50 7.38
N GLY A 74 -7.05 -6.56 8.33
CA GLY A 74 -8.01 -5.47 8.45
C GLY A 74 -8.11 -4.61 7.18
N LEU A 75 -6.98 -4.18 6.62
CA LEU A 75 -6.95 -3.42 5.36
C LEU A 75 -7.57 -4.20 4.19
N SER A 76 -7.40 -5.52 4.16
CA SER A 76 -7.99 -6.35 3.11
C SER A 76 -9.51 -6.48 3.24
N HIS A 77 -10.04 -6.52 4.47
CA HIS A 77 -11.48 -6.45 4.73
C HIS A 77 -12.05 -5.05 4.48
N ILE A 78 -11.31 -3.98 4.75
CA ILE A 78 -11.72 -2.61 4.39
C ILE A 78 -11.90 -2.50 2.88
N THR A 79 -10.96 -3.01 2.06
CA THR A 79 -11.14 -3.04 0.60
C THR A 79 -12.36 -3.88 0.18
N ALA A 80 -12.61 -5.02 0.84
CA ALA A 80 -13.77 -5.87 0.58
C ALA A 80 -15.10 -5.13 0.83
N VAL A 81 -15.17 -4.39 1.93
CA VAL A 81 -16.32 -3.59 2.33
C VAL A 81 -16.48 -2.35 1.45
N CYS A 82 -15.38 -1.73 0.98
CA CYS A 82 -15.42 -0.59 0.07
C CYS A 82 -16.16 -0.91 -1.25
N GLY A 83 -16.11 -2.16 -1.71
CA GLY A 83 -16.90 -2.60 -2.86
C GLY A 83 -18.40 -2.34 -2.67
N LEU A 84 -18.92 -2.49 -1.45
CA LEU A 84 -20.33 -2.31 -1.11
C LEU A 84 -20.78 -0.85 -1.07
N ALA A 85 -19.89 0.12 -1.33
CA ALA A 85 -20.23 1.54 -1.33
C ALA A 85 -21.46 1.85 -2.19
N PHE A 86 -21.63 1.20 -3.34
CA PHE A 86 -22.81 1.40 -4.20
C PHE A 86 -24.14 1.05 -3.54
N VAL A 87 -24.17 0.03 -2.68
CA VAL A 87 -25.38 -0.40 -1.96
C VAL A 87 -25.74 0.58 -0.84
N VAL A 88 -24.73 1.15 -0.19
CA VAL A 88 -24.92 2.13 0.91
C VAL A 88 -25.39 3.49 0.40
N PHE A 89 -25.03 3.84 -0.84
CA PHE A 89 -25.45 5.10 -1.47
C PHE A 89 -26.81 5.01 -2.18
N ASP A 90 -27.52 3.88 -2.08
CA ASP A 90 -28.93 3.82 -2.45
C ASP A 90 -29.77 4.39 -1.29
N GLU A 91 -30.26 5.62 -1.47
CA GLU A 91 -31.08 6.37 -0.50
C GLU A 91 -32.34 5.60 -0.07
N SER A 92 -32.75 4.58 -0.82
CA SER A 92 -33.94 3.78 -0.50
C SER A 92 -33.79 2.90 0.74
N ILE A 93 -32.55 2.56 1.14
CA ILE A 93 -32.28 1.64 2.27
C ILE A 93 -31.77 2.40 3.50
N TRP A 94 -31.02 3.50 3.30
CA TRP A 94 -30.36 4.24 4.38
C TRP A 94 -30.74 5.72 4.28
N GLY A 95 -31.46 6.24 5.28
CA GLY A 95 -31.80 7.67 5.32
C GLY A 95 -30.55 8.58 5.32
N ASP A 96 -30.71 9.82 4.84
CA ASP A 96 -29.63 10.77 4.52
C ASP A 96 -28.59 10.99 5.63
N GLN A 97 -29.04 10.97 6.90
CA GLN A 97 -28.16 11.15 8.05
C GLN A 97 -27.17 10.00 8.23
N ILE A 98 -27.58 8.76 7.95
CA ILE A 98 -26.71 7.60 8.12
C ILE A 98 -25.80 7.46 6.90
N ALA A 99 -26.32 7.70 5.70
CA ALA A 99 -25.53 7.66 4.47
C ALA A 99 -24.37 8.68 4.49
N SER A 100 -24.61 9.89 5.01
CA SER A 100 -23.57 10.92 5.14
C SER A 100 -22.49 10.60 6.17
N LEU A 101 -22.84 9.91 7.27
CA LEU A 101 -21.87 9.51 8.30
C LEU A 101 -21.00 8.33 7.86
N VAL A 102 -21.58 7.32 7.21
CA VAL A 102 -20.84 6.08 6.90
C VAL A 102 -20.29 6.06 5.46
N GLY A 103 -20.83 6.89 4.56
CA GLY A 103 -20.39 7.02 3.17
C GLY A 103 -18.87 7.20 2.99
N PRO A 104 -18.20 8.12 3.72
CA PRO A 104 -16.75 8.30 3.61
C PRO A 104 -15.94 7.05 3.99
N PHE A 105 -16.42 6.26 4.94
CA PHE A 105 -15.77 5.02 5.37
C PHE A 105 -15.87 3.94 4.29
N PHE A 106 -17.06 3.76 3.69
CA PHE A 106 -17.25 2.82 2.58
C PHE A 106 -16.59 3.31 1.28
N ALA A 107 -16.39 4.61 1.08
CA ALA A 107 -15.68 5.13 -0.07
C ALA A 107 -14.17 4.82 -0.05
N TRP A 108 -13.60 4.57 1.14
CA TRP A 108 -12.18 4.32 1.33
C TRP A 108 -11.81 2.87 1.00
N ASP A 109 -10.89 2.71 0.04
CA ASP A 109 -10.40 1.44 -0.49
C ASP A 109 -9.39 0.72 0.42
N GLY A 110 -9.10 1.27 1.61
CA GLY A 110 -8.05 0.75 2.50
C GLY A 110 -6.63 1.14 2.06
N GLY A 111 -6.50 2.11 1.16
CA GLY A 111 -5.23 2.64 0.68
C GLY A 111 -4.96 4.08 1.10
N VAL A 112 -4.36 4.87 0.20
CA VAL A 112 -4.05 6.28 0.44
C VAL A 112 -5.32 7.11 0.27
N PRO A 113 -5.88 7.72 1.34
CA PRO A 113 -7.07 8.57 1.23
C PRO A 113 -6.81 9.79 0.36
N GLN A 114 -7.81 10.22 -0.39
CA GLN A 114 -7.71 11.34 -1.33
C GLN A 114 -8.98 12.20 -1.36
N SER A 115 -8.78 13.47 -1.72
CA SER A 115 -9.85 14.42 -2.00
C SER A 115 -9.99 14.63 -3.52
N TYR A 116 -11.16 14.31 -4.07
CA TYR A 116 -11.50 14.54 -5.47
C TYR A 116 -11.64 16.04 -5.81
N GLN A 117 -11.87 16.89 -4.80
CA GLN A 117 -12.11 18.33 -5.00
C GLN A 117 -10.89 19.08 -5.53
N VAL A 118 -9.66 18.67 -5.20
CA VAL A 118 -8.44 19.32 -5.74
C VAL A 118 -8.42 19.23 -7.26
N TRP A 119 -8.76 18.06 -7.78
CA TRP A 119 -8.65 17.77 -9.20
C TRP A 119 -9.71 18.50 -10.02
N GLU A 120 -10.94 18.55 -9.50
CA GLU A 120 -12.07 19.18 -10.20
C GLU A 120 -12.13 20.70 -10.02
N CYS A 121 -11.75 21.22 -8.84
CA CYS A 121 -11.89 22.64 -8.51
C CYS A 121 -10.60 23.47 -8.70
N VAL A 122 -9.41 22.88 -8.53
CA VAL A 122 -8.13 23.62 -8.59
C VAL A 122 -7.41 23.41 -9.91
N LEU A 123 -7.41 22.18 -10.43
CA LEU A 123 -6.61 21.76 -11.59
C LEU A 123 -7.44 21.55 -12.88
N ARG A 124 -8.55 22.28 -13.04
CA ARG A 124 -9.47 22.13 -14.19
C ARG A 124 -8.82 22.67 -15.48
N HIS A 125 -8.62 21.79 -16.48
CA HIS A 125 -8.11 22.10 -17.82
C HIS A 125 -8.75 21.20 -18.88
N ASP A 126 -8.80 21.62 -20.15
CA ASP A 126 -9.61 20.97 -21.21
C ASP A 126 -9.22 19.51 -21.57
N LYS A 127 -8.01 19.03 -21.19
CA LYS A 127 -7.59 17.61 -21.31
C LYS A 127 -7.55 16.88 -19.95
N CYS A 128 -8.37 17.33 -19.00
CA CYS A 128 -8.28 17.02 -17.57
C CYS A 128 -8.26 15.52 -17.22
N VAL A 129 -9.12 14.72 -17.87
CA VAL A 129 -9.39 13.36 -17.43
C VAL A 129 -8.17 12.45 -17.62
N LEU A 130 -7.49 12.58 -18.76
CA LEU A 130 -6.31 11.79 -19.11
C LEU A 130 -5.12 12.15 -18.21
N TYR A 131 -4.82 13.44 -18.03
CA TYR A 131 -3.70 13.90 -17.19
C TYR A 131 -3.91 13.60 -15.71
N ARG A 132 -5.14 13.79 -15.21
CA ARG A 132 -5.52 13.41 -13.83
C ARG A 132 -5.17 11.97 -13.55
N HIS A 133 -5.49 11.07 -14.48
CA HIS A 133 -5.25 9.66 -14.28
C HIS A 133 -3.84 9.19 -14.62
N ALA A 134 -3.18 9.82 -15.59
CA ALA A 134 -1.77 9.59 -15.86
C ALA A 134 -0.89 9.90 -14.65
N MET A 135 -1.29 10.86 -13.80
CA MET A 135 -0.56 11.18 -12.57
C MET A 135 -0.51 10.00 -11.58
N TRP A 136 -1.46 9.07 -11.61
CA TRP A 136 -1.40 7.85 -10.80
C TRP A 136 -0.27 6.91 -11.19
N LEU A 137 0.36 7.10 -12.36
CA LEU A 137 1.62 6.42 -12.69
C LEU A 137 2.81 7.04 -11.94
N ALA A 138 2.74 8.34 -11.65
CA ALA A 138 3.80 9.09 -10.97
C ALA A 138 3.64 9.11 -9.44
N LEU A 139 2.40 9.06 -8.92
CA LEU A 139 2.11 9.16 -7.49
C LEU A 139 2.81 8.07 -6.63
N PRO A 140 2.89 6.79 -7.05
CA PRO A 140 3.64 5.78 -6.31
C PRO A 140 5.13 6.11 -6.24
N LEU A 141 5.73 6.59 -7.33
CA LEU A 141 7.12 7.05 -7.36
C LEU A 141 7.35 8.25 -6.43
N LEU A 142 6.39 9.17 -6.42
CA LEU A 142 6.42 10.33 -5.53
C LEU A 142 6.46 9.88 -4.06
N TRP A 143 5.58 8.97 -3.65
CA TRP A 143 5.59 8.47 -2.27
C TRP A 143 6.81 7.63 -1.93
N LEU A 144 7.32 6.83 -2.88
CA LEU A 144 8.55 6.06 -2.71
C LEU A 144 9.79 6.96 -2.55
N THR A 145 9.72 8.22 -2.97
CA THR A 145 10.82 9.20 -2.78
C THR A 145 10.59 10.10 -1.57
N ILE A 146 9.40 10.68 -1.42
CA ILE A 146 9.06 11.57 -0.30
C ILE A 146 9.20 10.85 1.03
N ALA A 147 8.63 9.65 1.16
CA ALA A 147 8.57 9.00 2.47
C ALA A 147 9.98 8.70 3.02
N PRO A 148 10.93 8.12 2.26
CA PRO A 148 12.32 7.96 2.72
C PRO A 148 13.05 9.28 2.98
N LEU A 149 12.79 10.34 2.19
CA LEU A 149 13.39 11.66 2.42
C LEU A 149 12.93 12.25 3.76
N VAL A 150 11.63 12.19 4.05
CA VAL A 150 11.07 12.63 5.34
C VAL A 150 11.67 11.81 6.47
N ALA A 151 11.79 10.49 6.30
CA ALA A 151 12.42 9.62 7.31
C ALA A 151 13.88 10.02 7.58
N SER A 152 14.66 10.30 6.54
CA SER A 152 16.04 10.78 6.66
C SER A 152 16.12 12.16 7.32
N GLY A 153 15.17 13.06 7.02
CA GLY A 153 15.06 14.37 7.64
C GLY A 153 14.82 14.26 9.14
N ILE A 154 13.87 13.41 9.55
CA ILE A 154 13.57 13.13 10.97
C ILE A 154 14.80 12.54 11.68
N ASP A 155 15.50 11.58 11.05
CA ASP A 155 16.70 10.98 11.63
C ASP A 155 17.87 11.97 11.75
N ARG A 156 17.97 12.94 10.84
CA ARG A 156 18.94 14.04 10.94
C ARG A 156 18.57 15.00 12.07
N ALA A 157 17.31 15.44 12.14
CA ALA A 157 16.83 16.32 13.20
C ALA A 157 17.04 15.67 14.58
N ARG A 158 16.66 14.40 14.76
CA ARG A 158 16.90 13.64 16.00
C ARG A 158 18.37 13.58 16.39
N ARG A 159 19.28 13.46 15.42
CA ARG A 159 20.73 13.48 15.68
C ARG A 159 21.23 14.85 16.10
N SER A 160 20.72 15.92 15.50
CA SER A 160 21.07 17.31 15.87
C SER A 160 20.53 17.69 17.26
N PHE A 161 19.34 17.20 17.62
CA PHE A 161 18.72 17.47 18.92
C PHE A 161 19.15 16.50 20.03
N LYS A 162 19.85 15.40 19.70
CA LYS A 162 20.44 14.54 20.74
C LYS A 162 21.55 15.38 21.39
N PRO A 163 21.41 15.84 22.65
CA PRO A 163 22.52 16.47 23.32
C PRO A 163 23.69 15.48 23.25
N ARG A 164 24.90 16.00 23.02
CA ARG A 164 26.15 15.25 22.93
C ARG A 164 26.42 14.57 24.28
N ARG A 165 25.62 13.56 24.63
CA ARG A 165 25.85 12.69 25.78
C ARG A 165 27.10 11.92 25.38
N ARG A 166 28.19 12.34 26.01
CA ARG A 166 29.56 11.90 25.89
C ARG A 166 29.62 10.43 25.43
N ILE A 167 30.20 10.23 24.25
CA ILE A 167 30.70 8.94 23.80
C ILE A 167 31.63 8.43 24.91
N GLY A 168 31.26 7.30 25.50
CA GLY A 168 32.03 6.65 26.56
C GLY A 168 31.13 5.99 27.60
N ASN A 169 30.47 4.87 27.26
CA ASN A 169 30.32 3.69 28.13
C ASN A 169 29.40 2.57 27.62
N ASP A 170 28.76 2.66 26.45
CA ASP A 170 27.83 1.59 26.06
C ASP A 170 28.52 0.27 25.63
N ASP A 171 29.82 0.29 25.27
CA ASP A 171 30.57 -0.93 24.97
C ASP A 171 31.14 -1.63 26.23
N SER A 172 31.25 -0.95 27.37
CA SER A 172 31.82 -1.52 28.61
C SER A 172 30.77 -2.19 29.50
N ILE A 173 29.49 -1.80 29.41
CA ILE A 173 28.41 -2.38 30.23
C ILE A 173 27.92 -3.72 29.64
N SER A 174 27.96 -3.88 28.31
CA SER A 174 27.62 -5.14 27.64
C SER A 174 28.63 -6.25 27.95
N LEU A 175 29.93 -5.95 28.05
CA LEU A 175 30.96 -6.95 28.30
C LEU A 175 31.04 -7.35 29.79
N ALA A 176 30.73 -6.43 30.70
CA ALA A 176 30.75 -6.68 32.14
C ALA A 176 29.55 -7.52 32.63
N THR A 177 28.40 -7.43 31.96
CA THR A 177 27.21 -8.22 32.32
C THR A 177 27.37 -9.69 31.89
N ASP A 178 28.05 -9.93 30.77
CA ASP A 178 28.34 -11.27 30.25
C ASP A 178 29.42 -12.01 31.07
N SER A 179 30.35 -11.29 31.68
CA SER A 179 31.36 -11.87 32.58
C SER A 179 30.78 -12.19 33.96
N TYR A 180 29.86 -11.37 34.48
CA TYR A 180 29.17 -11.61 35.75
C TYR A 180 28.15 -12.77 35.69
N LEU A 181 27.48 -12.97 34.55
CA LEU A 181 26.60 -14.11 34.36
C LEU A 181 27.36 -15.43 34.17
N ARG A 182 28.59 -15.38 33.63
CA ARG A 182 29.44 -16.56 33.48
C ARG A 182 30.05 -17.03 34.81
N SER A 183 30.33 -16.11 35.75
CA SER A 183 30.83 -16.46 37.09
C SER A 183 29.78 -17.08 38.03
N LEU A 184 28.49 -16.87 37.77
CA LEU A 184 27.38 -17.47 38.53
C LEU A 184 27.02 -18.90 38.08
N SER A 185 27.66 -19.43 37.04
CA SER A 185 27.34 -20.75 36.46
C SER A 185 28.34 -21.88 36.80
N ALA A 186 29.32 -21.62 37.66
CA ALA A 186 30.23 -22.67 38.14
C ALA A 186 29.60 -23.40 39.34
N PRO A 187 29.46 -24.74 39.30
CA PRO A 187 28.97 -25.51 40.45
C PRO A 187 30.02 -25.56 41.58
N PRO A 188 29.60 -25.60 42.86
CA PRO A 188 30.53 -25.67 43.98
C PRO A 188 31.08 -27.10 44.11
N SER A 189 32.38 -27.28 43.90
CA SER A 189 33.10 -28.49 44.32
C SER A 189 33.58 -28.32 45.76
N VAL A 190 32.94 -29.07 46.66
CA VAL A 190 33.41 -29.34 48.03
C VAL A 190 34.52 -30.39 47.95
N THR A 191 35.69 -30.13 48.57
CA THR A 191 36.43 -31.10 49.40
C THR A 191 37.60 -30.44 50.13
N ASP A 192 37.77 -30.88 51.38
CA ASP A 192 38.75 -30.55 52.40
C ASP A 192 40.24 -30.63 52.01
N GLY A 193 41.06 -29.92 52.81
CA GLY A 193 42.22 -30.57 53.45
C GLY A 193 43.64 -30.11 53.08
N LYS A 194 44.27 -29.40 54.03
CA LYS A 194 45.68 -29.56 54.48
C LYS A 194 46.87 -29.10 53.60
N ARG A 195 47.46 -27.97 54.03
CA ARG A 195 48.89 -27.65 54.31
C ARG A 195 50.01 -28.40 53.53
N GLU A 196 50.88 -27.66 52.83
CA GLU A 196 52.36 -27.62 53.02
C GLU A 196 53.06 -26.59 52.12
N GLU A 197 54.21 -26.09 52.59
CA GLU A 197 55.11 -25.09 51.99
C GLU A 197 55.89 -25.60 50.76
N ALA A 198 56.29 -24.70 49.83
CA ALA A 198 57.70 -24.43 49.50
C ALA A 198 57.87 -23.55 48.23
N ALA A 199 59.01 -22.87 48.21
CA ALA A 199 59.48 -21.84 47.28
C ALA A 199 59.70 -22.26 45.80
N ALA A 200 59.65 -21.28 44.88
CA ALA A 200 60.82 -20.76 44.14
C ALA A 200 60.56 -20.40 42.64
N LYS A 201 61.11 -19.23 42.25
CA LYS A 201 61.58 -18.76 40.91
C LYS A 201 60.54 -18.21 39.90
N GLY A 202 60.72 -16.93 39.56
CA GLY A 202 60.04 -16.19 38.48
C GLY A 202 60.69 -16.35 37.09
N PRO A 203 60.72 -15.31 36.24
CA PRO A 203 59.58 -14.83 35.43
C PRO A 203 59.91 -14.81 33.92
N TYR A 204 58.90 -14.80 33.04
CA TYR A 204 59.08 -14.35 31.64
C TYR A 204 57.84 -13.58 31.16
N GLN A 205 58.05 -12.30 30.89
CA GLN A 205 57.10 -11.36 30.29
C GLN A 205 57.78 -10.84 29.02
N ARG A 206 57.23 -11.14 27.84
CA ARG A 206 57.78 -10.71 26.54
C ARG A 206 56.88 -9.61 25.96
N SER A 207 57.36 -8.38 26.03
CA SER A 207 56.91 -7.25 25.21
C SER A 207 57.51 -7.37 23.81
N VAL A 208 56.75 -7.01 22.77
CA VAL A 208 57.25 -6.84 21.41
C VAL A 208 56.86 -5.44 20.94
N THR A 209 57.87 -4.65 20.62
CA THR A 209 57.83 -3.28 20.10
C THR A 209 57.67 -3.24 18.58
N PHE A 210 57.06 -2.17 18.09
CA PHE A 210 56.91 -1.80 16.68
C PHE A 210 58.25 -1.60 15.97
N GLN A 211 58.30 -1.93 14.67
CA GLN A 211 59.33 -1.45 13.75
C GLN A 211 58.70 -1.06 12.41
N GLU A 212 58.94 0.20 12.04
CA GLU A 212 58.49 0.91 10.86
C GLU A 212 59.50 0.68 9.73
N ASP A 213 59.05 0.30 8.53
CA ASP A 213 59.93 0.21 7.36
C ASP A 213 59.25 0.83 6.14
N SER A 214 59.92 1.87 5.61
CA SER A 214 59.47 2.74 4.54
C SER A 214 60.10 2.29 3.22
N ARG A 215 59.30 1.98 2.21
CA ARG A 215 59.75 2.03 0.79
C ARG A 215 58.65 2.59 -0.11
N ALA A 216 58.99 3.70 -0.74
CA ALA A 216 58.22 4.39 -1.75
C ALA A 216 58.47 3.79 -3.14
N GLU A 217 57.40 3.60 -3.92
CA GLU A 217 57.44 3.41 -5.36
C GLU A 217 56.42 4.31 -6.07
N PRO A 218 56.65 4.66 -7.35
CA PRO A 218 56.17 5.90 -7.94
C PRO A 218 54.75 5.81 -8.53
N VAL A 219 54.05 6.94 -8.39
CA VAL A 219 52.69 7.20 -8.87
C VAL A 219 52.65 7.32 -10.40
N THR A 220 51.85 6.48 -11.05
CA THR A 220 51.28 6.76 -12.39
C THR A 220 49.75 6.82 -12.26
N PRO A 221 49.05 7.84 -12.80
CA PRO A 221 47.62 8.02 -12.59
C PRO A 221 46.81 7.37 -13.73
N PRO A 222 45.75 6.59 -13.43
CA PRO A 222 44.72 6.33 -14.41
C PRO A 222 43.46 7.17 -14.12
N SER A 223 43.19 8.08 -15.04
CA SER A 223 41.86 8.34 -15.62
C SER A 223 40.71 8.64 -14.64
N CYS A 224 40.50 9.92 -14.38
CA CYS A 224 39.24 10.45 -13.84
C CYS A 224 38.18 10.53 -14.94
N GLN A 225 37.49 9.43 -15.27
CA GLN A 225 36.28 9.51 -16.11
C GLN A 225 35.37 8.27 -15.98
N HIS A 226 34.89 7.93 -14.77
CA HIS A 226 33.76 6.99 -14.61
C HIS A 226 32.92 7.17 -13.32
N SER A 227 33.19 8.20 -12.53
CA SER A 227 32.73 8.30 -11.14
C SER A 227 31.33 8.91 -10.94
N PHE A 228 30.67 9.44 -11.97
CA PHE A 228 29.33 10.05 -11.82
C PHE A 228 28.16 9.06 -11.97
N VAL A 229 28.26 8.08 -12.88
CA VAL A 229 27.19 7.09 -13.11
C VAL A 229 27.20 5.97 -12.06
N GLN A 230 28.39 5.52 -11.64
CA GLN A 230 28.54 4.44 -10.64
C GLN A 230 28.16 4.88 -9.22
N ARG A 231 28.41 6.14 -8.87
CA ARG A 231 28.12 6.73 -7.55
C ARG A 231 26.63 6.90 -7.29
N ASN A 232 25.83 7.20 -8.32
CA ASN A 232 24.37 7.22 -8.17
C ASN A 232 23.80 5.80 -8.02
N SER A 233 24.27 4.85 -8.84
CA SER A 233 23.86 3.43 -8.78
C SER A 233 24.12 2.78 -7.42
N SER A 234 25.25 3.09 -6.77
CA SER A 234 25.54 2.59 -5.41
C SER A 234 24.68 3.27 -4.34
N ARG A 235 24.45 4.59 -4.45
CA ARG A 235 23.63 5.35 -3.50
C ARG A 235 22.15 4.93 -3.53
N TRP A 236 21.59 4.67 -4.72
CA TRP A 236 20.23 4.15 -4.85
C TRP A 236 20.13 2.75 -4.25
N ARG A 237 21.04 1.82 -4.60
CA ARG A 237 21.06 0.47 -3.99
C ARG A 237 21.13 0.51 -2.46
N GLN A 238 21.99 1.36 -1.92
CA GLN A 238 22.13 1.53 -0.47
C GLN A 238 20.86 2.11 0.18
N LEU A 239 20.17 3.04 -0.51
CA LEU A 239 18.88 3.57 -0.07
C LEU A 239 17.78 2.48 -0.06
N PHE A 240 17.70 1.67 -1.12
CA PHE A 240 16.78 0.52 -1.21
C PHE A 240 17.07 -0.51 -0.10
N ASP A 241 18.34 -0.76 0.16
CA ASP A 241 18.82 -1.75 1.12
C ASP A 241 18.53 -1.38 2.59
N ASP A 242 18.67 -0.09 2.95
CA ASP A 242 18.44 0.40 4.31
C ASP A 242 16.95 0.68 4.61
N ARG A 243 16.14 0.90 3.57
CA ARG A 243 14.73 1.29 3.69
C ARG A 243 13.75 0.29 3.07
N GLY A 244 14.19 -0.91 2.70
CA GLY A 244 13.37 -1.94 2.05
C GLY A 244 11.99 -2.16 2.70
N THR A 245 11.92 -2.30 4.03
CA THR A 245 10.64 -2.49 4.75
C THR A 245 9.64 -1.37 4.48
N MET A 246 10.14 -0.13 4.45
CA MET A 246 9.32 1.05 4.25
C MET A 246 8.78 1.11 2.83
N MET A 247 9.60 0.74 1.85
CA MET A 247 9.20 0.69 0.45
C MET A 247 8.12 -0.37 0.21
N VAL A 248 8.28 -1.55 0.79
CA VAL A 248 7.26 -2.60 0.75
C VAL A 248 5.95 -2.10 1.36
N VAL A 249 6.01 -1.48 2.55
CA VAL A 249 4.82 -0.91 3.21
C VAL A 249 4.14 0.15 2.32
N VAL A 250 4.90 1.08 1.75
CA VAL A 250 4.39 2.11 0.83
C VAL A 250 3.69 1.47 -0.37
N LEU A 251 4.33 0.49 -1.02
CA LEU A 251 3.74 -0.25 -2.14
C LEU A 251 2.44 -0.95 -1.72
N THR A 252 2.40 -1.61 -0.55
CA THR A 252 1.20 -2.34 -0.10
C THR A 252 0.00 -1.45 0.22
N LEU A 253 0.24 -0.20 0.66
CA LEU A 253 -0.83 0.76 0.94
C LEU A 253 -1.28 1.53 -0.31
N ILE A 254 -0.38 1.80 -1.25
CA ILE A 254 -0.72 2.53 -2.49
C ILE A 254 -1.43 1.61 -3.50
N HIS A 255 -1.12 0.31 -3.45
CA HIS A 255 -1.65 -0.71 -4.35
C HIS A 255 -3.18 -0.66 -4.58
N PRO A 256 -4.06 -0.72 -3.56
CA PRO A 256 -5.51 -0.70 -3.79
C PRO A 256 -5.99 0.59 -4.46
N THR A 257 -5.39 1.72 -4.11
CA THR A 257 -5.81 3.04 -4.61
C THR A 257 -5.46 3.21 -6.08
N VAL A 258 -4.24 2.83 -6.47
CA VAL A 258 -3.85 2.84 -7.88
C VAL A 258 -4.67 1.84 -8.68
N THR A 259 -4.93 0.65 -8.11
CA THR A 259 -5.76 -0.38 -8.77
C THR A 259 -7.15 0.15 -9.08
N LYS A 260 -7.82 0.75 -8.09
CA LYS A 260 -9.15 1.36 -8.25
C LYS A 260 -9.15 2.44 -9.33
N SER A 261 -8.18 3.36 -9.30
CA SER A 261 -8.08 4.45 -10.28
C SER A 261 -7.80 3.94 -11.71
N MET A 262 -6.95 2.92 -11.87
CA MET A 262 -6.67 2.33 -13.18
C MET A 262 -7.85 1.52 -13.72
N LEU A 263 -8.59 0.81 -12.86
CA LEU A 263 -9.80 0.08 -13.27
C LEU A 263 -10.93 1.04 -13.67
N ALA A 264 -11.04 2.19 -13.03
CA ALA A 264 -12.04 3.21 -13.39
C ALA A 264 -11.86 3.75 -14.82
N LEU A 265 -10.64 3.71 -15.37
CA LEU A 265 -10.37 4.08 -16.77
C LEU A 265 -10.93 3.07 -17.78
N LEU A 266 -11.07 1.80 -17.38
CA LEU A 266 -11.54 0.71 -18.24
C LEU A 266 -13.06 0.53 -18.19
N GLN A 267 -13.75 1.32 -17.36
CA GLN A 267 -15.16 1.15 -17.11
C GLN A 267 -16.00 1.75 -18.25
N CYS A 268 -16.77 0.89 -18.91
CA CYS A 268 -17.69 1.26 -20.00
C CYS A 268 -19.12 0.87 -19.65
N ARG A 269 -20.05 1.80 -19.77
CA ARG A 269 -21.50 1.53 -19.63
C ARG A 269 -22.24 1.76 -20.95
N PRO A 270 -23.30 0.99 -21.22
CA PRO A 270 -24.20 1.28 -22.33
C PRO A 270 -25.02 2.54 -22.00
N TYR A 271 -25.06 3.48 -22.93
CA TYR A 271 -25.93 4.66 -22.87
C TYR A 271 -26.79 4.72 -24.14
N PRO A 272 -28.05 5.21 -24.05
CA PRO A 272 -28.87 5.49 -25.21
C PRO A 272 -28.16 6.51 -26.10
N PHE A 273 -28.17 6.28 -27.41
CA PHE A 273 -27.64 7.20 -28.38
C PHE A 273 -28.63 8.35 -28.58
N VAL A 274 -28.19 9.57 -28.29
CA VAL A 274 -28.91 10.80 -28.59
C VAL A 274 -27.94 11.64 -29.41
N ASP A 275 -28.37 12.11 -30.58
CA ASP A 275 -27.55 12.99 -31.40
C ASP A 275 -27.35 14.33 -30.68
N THR A 276 -26.18 14.95 -30.90
CA THR A 276 -25.86 16.26 -30.33
C THR A 276 -26.80 17.32 -30.88
N VAL A 277 -27.63 17.87 -29.98
CA VAL A 277 -28.54 19.00 -30.20
C VAL A 277 -29.50 18.78 -31.37
N ILE A 278 -30.67 18.24 -31.08
CA ILE A 278 -31.82 18.43 -31.98
C ILE A 278 -32.24 19.89 -31.80
N PRO A 279 -32.13 20.77 -32.81
CA PRO A 279 -32.69 22.10 -32.71
C PRO A 279 -34.21 21.93 -32.71
N ILE A 280 -34.81 21.93 -31.52
CA ILE A 280 -36.26 21.94 -31.37
C ILE A 280 -36.69 23.38 -31.67
N ALA A 281 -37.35 23.59 -32.80
CA ALA A 281 -37.99 24.87 -33.08
C ALA A 281 -39.06 25.14 -32.00
N GLU A 282 -39.22 26.40 -31.57
CA GLU A 282 -40.24 26.79 -30.59
C GLU A 282 -41.63 26.29 -31.04
N GLY A 283 -42.17 25.29 -30.34
CA GLY A 283 -43.52 24.76 -30.57
C GLY A 283 -43.62 23.29 -30.97
N GLU A 284 -42.51 22.58 -31.20
CA GLU A 284 -42.54 21.16 -31.62
C GLU A 284 -42.17 20.21 -30.46
N SER A 285 -43.01 19.21 -30.16
CA SER A 285 -42.77 18.26 -29.07
C SER A 285 -41.86 17.11 -29.52
N VAL A 286 -41.13 16.52 -28.56
CA VAL A 286 -40.18 15.39 -28.68
C VAL A 286 -40.81 14.10 -29.27
N SER A 287 -42.10 14.14 -29.60
CA SER A 287 -42.95 13.03 -30.04
C SER A 287 -42.77 12.62 -31.51
N LEU A 288 -41.97 13.34 -32.32
CA LEU A 288 -41.79 13.10 -33.77
C LEU A 288 -40.41 12.53 -34.16
N LEU A 289 -39.58 12.10 -33.21
CA LEU A 289 -38.38 11.33 -33.58
C LEU A 289 -38.78 9.95 -34.12
N SER A 290 -38.44 9.70 -35.39
CA SER A 290 -38.74 8.46 -36.13
C SER A 290 -37.96 7.23 -35.64
N THR A 291 -37.18 7.33 -34.57
CA THR A 291 -36.38 6.23 -34.00
C THR A 291 -36.40 6.34 -32.49
N ASP A 292 -36.74 5.26 -31.77
CA ASP A 292 -36.65 5.23 -30.31
C ASP A 292 -35.16 5.32 -29.92
N PRO A 293 -34.69 6.36 -29.22
CA PRO A 293 -33.29 6.49 -28.81
C PRO A 293 -32.82 5.37 -27.87
N ALA A 294 -33.76 4.56 -27.33
CA ALA A 294 -33.46 3.33 -26.60
C ALA A 294 -32.94 2.18 -27.50
N ASP A 295 -33.18 2.21 -28.81
CA ASP A 295 -32.84 1.10 -29.71
C ASP A 295 -31.34 1.04 -30.09
N VAL A 296 -30.62 2.16 -29.96
CA VAL A 296 -29.19 2.24 -30.31
C VAL A 296 -28.35 2.51 -29.06
N MET A 297 -27.97 1.44 -28.35
CA MET A 297 -27.07 1.53 -27.20
C MET A 297 -25.60 1.59 -27.64
N ARG A 298 -24.86 2.62 -27.22
CA ARG A 298 -23.39 2.68 -27.40
C ARG A 298 -22.69 2.59 -26.06
N ARG A 299 -21.58 1.83 -26.00
CA ARG A 299 -20.72 1.76 -24.81
C ARG A 299 -19.90 3.03 -24.73
N ARG A 300 -20.09 3.83 -23.69
CA ARG A 300 -19.30 5.03 -23.38
C ARG A 300 -18.60 4.85 -22.04
N MET A 301 -17.52 5.57 -21.83
CA MET A 301 -16.74 5.50 -20.61
C MET A 301 -17.51 6.15 -19.44
N ASP A 302 -17.54 5.50 -18.25
CA ASP A 302 -18.35 5.96 -17.10
C ASP A 302 -17.85 7.31 -16.55
N LEU A 303 -16.53 7.45 -16.50
CA LEU A 303 -15.85 8.65 -16.03
C LEU A 303 -16.00 9.83 -17.01
N ASP A 304 -16.11 9.54 -18.30
CA ASP A 304 -16.25 10.53 -19.35
C ASP A 304 -17.12 10.02 -20.50
N SER A 305 -18.41 10.32 -20.43
CA SER A 305 -19.39 9.84 -21.43
C SER A 305 -19.13 10.35 -22.83
N ASP A 306 -18.38 11.43 -23.01
CA ASP A 306 -18.10 11.97 -24.34
C ASP A 306 -17.24 10.97 -25.14
N VAL A 307 -16.41 10.19 -24.44
CA VAL A 307 -15.54 9.18 -25.03
C VAL A 307 -16.29 7.87 -25.25
N ILE A 308 -16.38 7.46 -26.51
CA ILE A 308 -16.97 6.18 -26.92
C ILE A 308 -15.94 5.05 -26.74
N CYS A 309 -16.31 3.96 -26.07
CA CYS A 309 -15.41 2.83 -25.87
C CYS A 309 -15.11 2.10 -27.18
N GLY A 310 -13.83 1.86 -27.45
CA GLY A 310 -13.35 1.27 -28.70
C GLY A 310 -13.06 2.27 -29.83
N SER A 311 -13.30 3.57 -29.60
CA SER A 311 -12.86 4.63 -30.52
C SER A 311 -11.34 4.88 -30.43
N ALA A 312 -10.78 5.60 -31.40
CA ALA A 312 -9.39 6.05 -31.36
C ALA A 312 -9.08 6.94 -30.15
N GLU A 313 -10.07 7.67 -29.62
CA GLU A 313 -9.93 8.52 -28.44
C GLU A 313 -9.83 7.70 -27.14
N HIS A 314 -10.38 6.48 -27.12
CA HIS A 314 -10.33 5.60 -25.95
C HIS A 314 -8.98 4.85 -25.83
N VAL A 315 -8.28 4.62 -26.95
CA VAL A 315 -6.98 3.92 -27.00
C VAL A 315 -5.94 4.43 -26.00
N PRO A 316 -5.66 5.74 -25.86
CA PRO A 316 -4.69 6.22 -24.87
C PRO A 316 -5.09 5.92 -23.42
N PHE A 317 -6.38 5.98 -23.08
CA PHE A 317 -6.87 5.64 -21.74
C PHE A 317 -6.67 4.15 -21.43
N LEU A 318 -6.96 3.29 -22.41
CA LEU A 318 -6.74 1.85 -22.29
C LEU A 318 -5.27 1.51 -22.07
N TRP A 319 -4.35 2.11 -22.83
CA TRP A 319 -2.91 1.89 -22.65
C TRP A 319 -2.41 2.36 -21.28
N ILE A 320 -2.83 3.54 -20.81
CA ILE A 320 -2.46 4.04 -19.48
C ILE A 320 -2.98 3.11 -18.39
N ALA A 321 -4.22 2.65 -18.50
CA ALA A 321 -4.83 1.74 -17.54
C ALA A 321 -4.10 0.38 -17.51
N VAL A 322 -3.85 -0.22 -18.67
CA VAL A 322 -3.14 -1.51 -18.77
C VAL A 322 -1.70 -1.39 -18.28
N ALA A 323 -0.99 -0.33 -18.66
CA ALA A 323 0.37 -0.07 -18.18
C ALA A 323 0.39 0.16 -16.66
N GLY A 324 -0.55 0.92 -16.12
CA GLY A 324 -0.65 1.18 -14.68
C GLY A 324 -1.00 -0.06 -13.88
N LEU A 325 -1.94 -0.88 -14.35
CA LEU A 325 -2.25 -2.18 -13.73
C LEU A 325 -1.01 -3.09 -13.75
N SER A 326 -0.37 -3.23 -14.91
CA SER A 326 0.80 -4.09 -15.05
C SER A 326 1.95 -3.64 -14.13
N LEU A 327 2.27 -2.35 -14.12
CA LEU A 327 3.40 -1.80 -13.40
C LEU A 327 3.17 -1.69 -11.89
N TRP A 328 1.96 -1.35 -11.44
CA TRP A 328 1.70 -1.00 -10.04
C TRP A 328 0.82 -2.01 -9.31
N THR A 329 0.09 -2.87 -10.00
CA THR A 329 -0.80 -3.84 -9.34
C THR A 329 -0.26 -5.26 -9.44
N LEU A 330 0.14 -5.70 -10.63
CA LEU A 330 0.67 -7.04 -10.86
C LEU A 330 2.17 -7.13 -10.53
N ALA A 331 2.99 -6.18 -11.01
CA ALA A 331 4.44 -6.28 -10.83
C ALA A 331 4.88 -6.33 -9.36
N PRO A 332 4.36 -5.52 -8.41
CA PRO A 332 4.78 -5.64 -7.00
C PRO A 332 4.46 -6.99 -6.37
N VAL A 333 3.31 -7.59 -6.73
CA VAL A 333 2.89 -8.91 -6.23
C VAL A 333 3.77 -10.01 -6.82
N VAL A 334 3.96 -10.01 -8.15
CA VAL A 334 4.79 -11.00 -8.85
C VAL A 334 6.25 -10.90 -8.41
N CYS A 335 6.81 -9.69 -8.36
CA CYS A 335 8.18 -9.47 -7.88
C CYS A 335 8.35 -9.90 -6.42
N GLY A 336 7.36 -9.63 -5.56
CA GLY A 336 7.37 -10.09 -4.16
C GLY A 336 7.40 -11.62 -4.05
N VAL A 337 6.52 -12.31 -4.78
CA VAL A 337 6.48 -13.79 -4.81
C VAL A 337 7.76 -14.36 -5.41
N ALA A 338 8.23 -13.83 -6.54
CA ALA A 338 9.46 -14.28 -7.19
C ALA A 338 10.68 -14.09 -6.28
N PHE A 339 10.75 -12.97 -5.56
CA PHE A 339 11.82 -12.72 -4.58
C PHE A 339 11.79 -13.73 -3.43
N LEU A 340 10.62 -13.98 -2.85
CA LEU A 340 10.44 -14.94 -1.75
C LEU A 340 10.74 -16.38 -2.20
N TRP A 341 10.34 -16.73 -3.43
CA TRP A 341 10.59 -18.06 -3.98
C TRP A 341 12.08 -18.29 -4.30
N ARG A 342 12.78 -17.28 -4.83
CA ARG A 342 14.22 -17.36 -5.13
C ARG A 342 15.08 -17.43 -3.87
N HIS A 343 14.67 -16.79 -2.78
CA HIS A 343 15.43 -16.74 -1.51
C HIS A 343 14.81 -17.60 -0.40
N ARG A 344 13.96 -18.57 -0.75
CA ARG A 344 13.18 -19.40 0.20
C ARG A 344 14.02 -20.04 1.32
N ASP A 345 15.23 -20.48 0.99
CA ASP A 345 16.10 -21.20 1.91
C ASP A 345 16.87 -20.25 2.84
N GLY A 346 16.96 -18.96 2.48
CA GLY A 346 17.64 -17.89 3.22
C GLY A 346 16.70 -16.96 4.00
N LEU A 347 15.39 -17.22 4.05
CA LEU A 347 14.40 -16.33 4.69
C LEU A 347 14.58 -16.16 6.21
N GLN A 348 15.39 -17.01 6.86
CA GLN A 348 15.67 -16.91 8.30
C GLN A 348 16.81 -15.94 8.63
N ASP A 349 17.55 -15.47 7.62
CA ASP A 349 18.62 -14.50 7.81
C ASP A 349 18.06 -13.16 8.39
N PRO A 350 18.62 -12.66 9.52
CA PRO A 350 18.18 -11.40 10.13
C PRO A 350 18.16 -10.22 9.17
N HIS A 351 19.10 -10.17 8.21
CA HIS A 351 19.19 -9.08 7.25
C HIS A 351 18.01 -9.11 6.28
N THR A 352 17.69 -10.29 5.74
CA THR A 352 16.56 -10.51 4.84
C THR A 352 15.23 -10.29 5.57
N ARG A 353 15.10 -10.81 6.80
CA ARG A 353 13.92 -10.64 7.66
C ARG A 353 13.66 -9.17 7.98
N ARG A 354 14.68 -8.36 8.19
CA ARG A 354 14.50 -6.92 8.41
C ARG A 354 13.95 -6.20 7.18
N ARG A 355 14.40 -6.56 5.98
CA ARG A 355 14.00 -5.91 4.72
C ARG A 355 12.61 -6.32 4.24
N VAL A 356 12.37 -7.62 4.13
CA VAL A 356 11.16 -8.19 3.51
C VAL A 356 10.26 -8.96 4.48
N GLY A 357 10.62 -9.01 5.77
CA GLY A 357 9.84 -9.71 6.80
C GLY A 357 8.40 -9.25 6.89
N PHE A 358 8.09 -8.01 6.49
CA PHE A 358 6.69 -7.58 6.41
C PHE A 358 5.84 -8.52 5.55
N LEU A 359 6.36 -9.01 4.42
CA LEU A 359 5.61 -9.85 3.48
C LEU A 359 5.33 -11.25 4.02
N TYR A 360 6.25 -11.84 4.81
CA TYR A 360 6.14 -13.26 5.18
C TYR A 360 6.14 -13.57 6.68
N ALA A 361 6.49 -12.62 7.55
CA ALA A 361 6.50 -12.86 9.00
C ALA A 361 5.08 -13.20 9.49
N GLY A 362 4.92 -14.27 10.28
CA GLY A 362 3.63 -14.75 10.76
C GLY A 362 2.93 -15.78 9.87
N TYR A 363 3.50 -16.16 8.72
CA TYR A 363 3.01 -17.30 7.92
C TYR A 363 3.84 -18.56 8.15
N ARG A 364 3.22 -19.73 7.96
CA ARG A 364 3.93 -21.01 7.99
C ARG A 364 4.87 -21.13 6.78
N LYS A 365 5.99 -21.84 6.93
CA LYS A 365 7.01 -22.05 5.87
C LYS A 365 6.45 -22.43 4.48
N PRO A 366 5.48 -23.35 4.34
CA PRO A 366 4.92 -23.67 3.01
C PRO A 366 4.04 -22.56 2.42
N TYR A 367 3.57 -21.60 3.23
CA TYR A 367 2.58 -20.57 2.85
C TYR A 367 3.14 -19.14 2.96
N VAL A 368 4.46 -18.98 2.82
CA VAL A 368 5.17 -17.68 2.86
C VAL A 368 4.66 -16.69 1.80
N PHE A 369 4.08 -17.18 0.70
CA PHE A 369 3.50 -16.38 -0.37
C PHE A 369 2.06 -15.92 -0.11
N TRP A 370 1.46 -16.23 1.04
CA TRP A 370 0.05 -15.96 1.31
C TRP A 370 -0.34 -14.48 1.28
N ASP A 371 0.63 -13.58 1.49
CA ASP A 371 0.41 -12.14 1.32
C ASP A 371 -0.03 -11.78 -0.11
N ALA A 372 0.44 -12.54 -1.12
CA ALA A 372 -0.01 -12.40 -2.49
C ALA A 372 -1.47 -12.83 -2.65
N VAL A 373 -1.96 -13.82 -1.92
CA VAL A 373 -3.38 -14.23 -1.92
C VAL A 373 -4.25 -13.10 -1.36
N LEU A 374 -3.82 -12.47 -0.26
CA LEU A 374 -4.50 -11.29 0.28
C LEU A 374 -4.51 -10.11 -0.71
N ALA A 375 -3.40 -9.86 -1.41
CA ALA A 375 -3.33 -8.83 -2.43
C ALA A 375 -4.24 -9.14 -3.62
N MET A 376 -4.24 -10.39 -4.12
CA MET A 376 -5.10 -10.82 -5.22
C MET A 376 -6.59 -10.74 -4.86
N ARG A 377 -6.97 -11.06 -3.61
CA ARG A 377 -8.34 -10.84 -3.14
C ARG A 377 -8.77 -9.38 -3.31
N ARG A 378 -7.93 -8.43 -2.90
CA ARG A 378 -8.22 -6.99 -3.06
C ARG A 378 -8.42 -6.62 -4.53
N VAL A 379 -7.56 -7.11 -5.43
CA VAL A 379 -7.69 -6.89 -6.88
C VAL A 379 -9.01 -7.45 -7.41
N LEU A 380 -9.39 -8.68 -7.03
CA LEU A 380 -10.63 -9.31 -7.48
C LEU A 380 -11.87 -8.55 -7.02
N VAL A 381 -11.90 -8.12 -5.76
CA VAL A 381 -13.00 -7.30 -5.22
C VAL A 381 -13.14 -6.01 -6.03
N LEU A 382 -12.04 -5.28 -6.22
CA LEU A 382 -12.04 -4.02 -6.97
C LEU A 382 -12.42 -4.23 -8.44
N LEU A 383 -11.98 -5.32 -9.05
CA LEU A 383 -12.34 -5.66 -10.44
C LEU A 383 -13.84 -5.91 -10.58
N ILE A 384 -14.44 -6.70 -9.68
CA ILE A 384 -15.90 -6.95 -9.69
C ILE A 384 -16.67 -5.65 -9.45
N ALA A 385 -16.19 -4.81 -8.53
CA ALA A 385 -16.79 -3.51 -8.23
C ALA A 385 -16.88 -2.61 -9.48
N GLN A 386 -15.89 -2.69 -10.38
CA GLN A 386 -15.80 -1.82 -11.55
C GLN A 386 -16.42 -2.44 -12.82
N GLN A 387 -16.40 -3.76 -12.99
CA GLN A 387 -16.84 -4.42 -14.23
C GLN A 387 -18.35 -4.75 -14.27
N ALA A 388 -18.98 -5.07 -13.14
CA ALA A 388 -20.34 -5.62 -13.14
C ALA A 388 -21.46 -4.57 -12.97
N THR A 389 -21.25 -3.34 -13.47
CA THR A 389 -22.17 -2.22 -13.22
C THR A 389 -23.43 -2.17 -14.10
N ALA A 390 -23.66 -3.17 -14.96
CA ALA A 390 -24.93 -3.28 -15.68
C ALA A 390 -26.04 -3.89 -14.80
N GLN A 391 -25.70 -4.71 -13.80
CA GLN A 391 -26.66 -5.38 -12.93
C GLN A 391 -26.09 -5.54 -11.50
N PRO A 392 -26.63 -4.85 -10.47
CA PRO A 392 -26.14 -4.94 -9.09
C PRO A 392 -26.11 -6.38 -8.56
N ARG A 393 -27.10 -7.19 -8.95
CA ARG A 393 -27.19 -8.61 -8.59
C ARG A 393 -25.95 -9.41 -9.03
N GLN A 394 -25.38 -9.11 -10.19
CA GLN A 394 -24.17 -9.79 -10.68
C GLN A 394 -22.93 -9.42 -9.86
N GLN A 395 -22.84 -8.18 -9.37
CA GLN A 395 -21.76 -7.75 -8.45
C GLN A 395 -21.81 -8.51 -7.13
N LEU A 396 -22.99 -8.58 -6.51
CA LEU A 396 -23.17 -9.30 -5.25
C LEU A 396 -22.86 -10.79 -5.41
N LEU A 397 -23.34 -11.42 -6.48
CA LEU A 397 -23.01 -12.81 -6.80
C LEU A 397 -21.49 -13.00 -6.97
N GLY A 398 -20.83 -12.12 -7.73
CA GLY A 398 -19.38 -12.15 -7.92
C GLY A 398 -18.60 -12.08 -6.61
N TRP A 399 -18.93 -11.11 -5.74
CA TRP A 399 -18.30 -11.00 -4.43
C TRP A 399 -18.61 -12.20 -3.53
N THR A 400 -19.82 -12.76 -3.60
CA THR A 400 -20.21 -13.95 -2.84
C THR A 400 -19.35 -15.15 -3.23
N VAL A 401 -19.13 -15.36 -4.53
CA VAL A 401 -18.24 -16.42 -5.04
C VAL A 401 -16.81 -16.21 -4.54
N VAL A 402 -16.27 -14.99 -4.62
CA VAL A 402 -14.93 -14.68 -4.11
C VAL A 402 -14.84 -14.92 -2.60
N ALA A 403 -15.83 -14.50 -1.83
CA ALA A 403 -15.90 -14.70 -0.39
C ALA A 403 -15.94 -16.19 -0.04
N ALA A 404 -16.78 -16.98 -0.72
CA ALA A 404 -16.89 -18.43 -0.51
C ALA A 404 -15.57 -19.16 -0.82
N VAL A 405 -14.90 -18.81 -1.93
CA VAL A 405 -13.58 -19.35 -2.28
C VAL A 405 -12.55 -18.98 -1.22
N CYS A 406 -12.53 -17.73 -0.75
CA CYS A 406 -11.61 -17.30 0.31
C CYS A 406 -11.85 -18.06 1.63
N VAL A 407 -13.12 -18.29 2.02
CA VAL A 407 -13.46 -19.09 3.20
C VAL A 407 -12.98 -20.52 3.05
N ALA A 408 -13.23 -21.16 1.90
CA ALA A 408 -12.79 -22.52 1.62
C ALA A 408 -11.26 -22.64 1.66
N LEU A 409 -10.54 -21.70 1.05
CA LEU A 409 -9.08 -21.62 1.10
C LEU A 409 -8.57 -21.42 2.54
N GLN A 410 -9.20 -20.56 3.33
CA GLN A 410 -8.80 -20.32 4.72
C GLN A 410 -9.01 -21.57 5.59
N LEU A 411 -10.13 -22.28 5.42
CA LEU A 411 -10.46 -23.51 6.16
C LEU A 411 -9.55 -24.69 5.80
N THR A 412 -9.09 -24.78 4.54
CA THR A 412 -8.20 -25.85 4.07
C THR A 412 -6.73 -25.57 4.40
N VAL A 413 -6.27 -24.33 4.20
CA VAL A 413 -4.84 -23.99 4.25
C VAL A 413 -4.37 -23.58 5.64
N TRP A 414 -5.16 -22.86 6.45
CA TRP A 414 -4.72 -22.29 7.74
C TRP A 414 -3.31 -21.66 7.67
N PRO A 415 -3.13 -20.59 6.88
CA PRO A 415 -1.81 -20.12 6.44
C PRO A 415 -0.95 -19.51 7.57
N PHE A 416 -1.56 -18.97 8.62
CA PHE A 416 -0.85 -18.26 9.68
C PHE A 416 -0.22 -19.21 10.70
N ASP A 417 0.86 -18.77 11.34
CA ASP A 417 1.56 -19.53 12.36
C ASP A 417 0.74 -19.69 13.65
N ARG A 418 0.92 -20.82 14.34
CA ARG A 418 0.14 -21.18 15.55
C ARG A 418 0.71 -20.59 16.83
N GLY A 419 1.91 -19.98 16.79
CA GLY A 419 2.65 -19.49 17.95
C GLY A 419 1.93 -18.44 18.81
N SER A 420 0.90 -17.78 18.27
CA SER A 420 0.09 -16.77 18.98
C SER A 420 -1.35 -17.22 19.20
N MET A 421 -1.57 -18.45 19.68
CA MET A 421 -2.90 -19.01 19.99
C MET A 421 -3.88 -19.00 18.80
N ASP A 422 -3.36 -19.16 17.57
CA ASP A 422 -4.14 -19.11 16.33
C ASP A 422 -5.00 -17.85 16.16
N ILE A 423 -4.67 -16.74 16.83
CA ILE A 423 -5.49 -15.53 16.82
C ILE A 423 -5.63 -14.98 15.39
N LEU A 424 -4.56 -14.98 14.58
CA LEU A 424 -4.57 -14.52 13.19
C LEU A 424 -5.52 -15.35 12.32
N ASN A 425 -5.40 -16.69 12.38
CA ASN A 425 -6.26 -17.60 11.63
C ASN A 425 -7.74 -17.42 12.00
N ARG A 426 -8.03 -17.28 13.31
CA ARG A 426 -9.40 -17.08 13.82
C ARG A 426 -9.97 -15.72 13.43
N THR A 427 -9.19 -14.64 13.51
CA THR A 427 -9.64 -13.30 13.11
C THR A 427 -9.93 -13.24 11.61
N GLU A 428 -9.07 -13.84 10.78
CA GLU A 428 -9.29 -13.86 9.34
C GLU A 428 -10.52 -14.69 8.96
N LEU A 429 -10.68 -15.88 9.54
CA LEU A 429 -11.84 -16.73 9.28
C LEU A 429 -13.15 -16.04 9.71
N ARG A 430 -13.19 -15.43 10.90
CA ARG A 430 -14.36 -14.68 11.37
C ARG A 430 -14.68 -13.50 10.46
N GLY A 431 -13.67 -12.74 10.03
CA GLY A 431 -13.85 -11.63 9.10
C GLY A 431 -14.43 -12.09 7.75
N LEU A 432 -13.91 -13.18 7.19
CA LEU A 432 -14.42 -13.77 5.95
C LEU A 432 -15.86 -14.31 6.09
N LEU A 433 -16.19 -14.93 7.22
CA LEU A 433 -17.56 -15.40 7.49
C LEU A 433 -18.53 -14.22 7.62
N VAL A 434 -18.15 -13.16 8.33
CA VAL A 434 -18.97 -11.94 8.43
C VAL A 434 -19.19 -11.36 7.03
N TRP A 435 -18.14 -11.21 6.24
CA TRP A 435 -18.25 -10.69 4.88
C TRP A 435 -19.17 -11.55 3.99
N LEU A 436 -19.02 -12.88 4.02
CA LEU A 436 -19.87 -13.79 3.26
C LEU A 436 -21.34 -13.71 3.70
N MET A 437 -21.61 -13.66 5.00
CA MET A 437 -22.97 -13.54 5.54
C MET A 437 -23.59 -12.20 5.19
N SER A 438 -22.83 -11.09 5.28
CA SER A 438 -23.31 -9.76 4.86
C SER A 438 -23.69 -9.75 3.39
N LEU A 439 -22.89 -10.37 2.51
CA LEU A 439 -23.21 -10.48 1.09
C LEU A 439 -24.47 -11.32 0.85
N PHE A 440 -24.64 -12.43 1.58
CA PHE A 440 -25.82 -13.27 1.47
C PHE A 440 -27.10 -12.55 1.92
N VAL A 441 -27.02 -11.74 2.98
CA VAL A 441 -28.16 -10.93 3.47
C VAL A 441 -28.53 -9.81 2.50
N MET A 442 -27.57 -9.30 1.72
CA MET A 442 -27.80 -8.22 0.74
C MET A 442 -28.30 -8.72 -0.63
N GLN A 443 -28.26 -10.03 -0.90
CA GLN A 443 -28.80 -10.64 -2.13
C GLN A 443 -30.32 -10.62 -2.14
#